data_AF-A0A220MJD4-F1
#
_entry.id   AF-A0A220MJD4-F1
#
_cell.length_a   1.000
_cell.length_b   1.000
_cell.length_c   1.000
_cell.angle_alpha   90.00
_cell.angle_beta   90.00
_cell.angle_gamma   90.00
#
_symmetry.space_group_name_H-M   'P 1'
#
loop_
_entity.id
_entity.type
_entity.pdbx_description
1 polymer ?
#
loop_
_entity_poly.entity_id
_entity_poly.type
_entity_poly.pdbx_seq_one_letter_code
_entity_poly.pdbx_strand_id
1 'polypeptide(L)'
;MKKVGWLGQLFLIATLLLTGCGNGSSAQGTSQLAEPPQPVIEWSGKTAATVPASSCWSYNNEAICKDTAAPPELVAEYKPAPLQVKPGATLTVTFAQQPTVNTLKVTQWNGTKVVEQAVENGNQWKAPEQPGWYLFDVRGQWTQGDAGHAFVIEVKDNI
;
A
#
# COMPACT_ATOMS: atom_id res chain seq x y z
N MET A 1 -9.92 19.91 85.03
CA MET A 1 -9.82 20.83 83.86
C MET A 1 -9.23 20.07 82.68
N LYS A 2 -9.79 20.26 81.47
CA LYS A 2 -9.36 19.78 80.13
C LYS A 2 -9.64 18.28 79.86
N LYS A 3 -10.78 17.87 79.29
CA LYS A 3 -11.29 17.94 77.89
C LYS A 3 -10.39 17.26 76.83
N VAL A 4 -10.81 16.04 76.48
CA VAL A 4 -10.88 15.36 75.16
C VAL A 4 -10.26 16.06 73.93
N GLY A 5 -9.60 15.25 73.09
CA GLY A 5 -9.34 15.53 71.67
C GLY A 5 -8.33 14.52 71.10
N TRP A 6 -8.73 13.26 70.92
CA TRP A 6 -9.08 12.67 69.61
C TRP A 6 -7.92 12.73 68.60
N LEU A 7 -7.29 11.57 68.43
CA LEU A 7 -6.38 11.21 67.33
C LEU A 7 -6.97 11.56 65.96
N GLY A 8 -6.51 12.63 65.31
CA GLY A 8 -6.98 12.86 63.95
C GLY A 8 -6.66 14.21 63.39
N GLN A 9 -5.39 14.56 63.22
CA GLN A 9 -5.04 15.56 62.21
C GLN A 9 -3.56 15.49 61.81
N LEU A 10 -3.18 14.35 61.24
CA LEU A 10 -1.92 14.19 60.51
C LEU A 10 -2.18 13.62 59.09
N PHE A 11 -3.39 13.86 58.58
CA PHE A 11 -3.88 13.36 57.30
C PHE A 11 -4.49 14.51 56.48
N LEU A 12 -3.75 15.60 56.30
CA LEU A 12 -4.00 16.54 55.23
C LEU A 12 -2.64 17.02 54.73
N ILE A 13 -2.47 17.07 53.42
CA ILE A 13 -1.23 17.40 52.68
C ILE A 13 -0.32 16.20 52.36
N ALA A 14 -0.90 15.09 51.89
CA ALA A 14 -0.14 14.06 51.16
C ALA A 14 -0.92 13.48 49.95
N THR A 15 -1.84 14.24 49.35
CA THR A 15 -2.69 13.77 48.25
C THR A 15 -2.69 14.70 47.03
N LEU A 16 -1.52 15.23 46.66
CA LEU A 16 -1.40 16.09 45.48
C LEU A 16 -0.15 15.78 44.64
N LEU A 17 0.04 14.50 44.30
CA LEU A 17 0.89 14.09 43.17
C LEU A 17 0.28 12.83 42.52
N LEU A 18 -0.91 12.96 41.93
CA LEU A 18 -1.45 12.00 40.96
C LEU A 18 -1.58 12.69 39.61
N THR A 19 -0.46 13.18 39.07
CA THR A 19 -0.37 13.56 37.67
C THR A 19 0.21 12.39 36.87
N GLY A 20 -0.62 11.82 36.01
CA GLY A 20 -0.19 11.37 34.68
C GLY A 20 0.41 9.97 34.58
N CYS A 21 -0.43 9.01 34.19
CA CYS A 21 -0.12 8.11 33.08
C CYS A 21 -1.44 7.80 32.38
N GLY A 22 -1.90 8.75 31.57
CA GLY A 22 -2.89 8.44 30.54
C GLY A 22 -2.19 7.63 29.46
N ASN A 23 -2.06 6.31 29.63
CA ASN A 23 -1.87 5.43 28.50
C ASN A 23 -3.20 5.36 27.74
N GLY A 24 -3.48 6.44 27.01
CA GLY A 24 -4.29 6.35 25.82
C GLY A 24 -3.51 5.57 24.78
N SER A 25 -3.35 4.26 25.00
CA SER A 25 -3.13 3.34 23.90
C SER A 25 -4.44 3.35 23.14
N SER A 26 -4.60 4.34 22.26
CA SER A 26 -5.44 4.18 21.09
C SER A 26 -4.85 2.99 20.34
N ALA A 27 -5.32 1.79 20.70
CA ALA A 27 -5.26 0.62 19.85
C ALA A 27 -6.15 0.93 18.64
N GLN A 28 -5.68 1.84 17.78
CA GLN A 28 -5.97 1.75 16.36
C GLN A 28 -5.28 0.47 15.94
N GLY A 29 -6.01 -0.64 16.02
CA GLY A 29 -5.57 -1.93 15.53
C GLY A 29 -5.36 -1.82 14.03
N THR A 30 -4.19 -1.36 13.61
CA THR A 30 -3.67 -1.64 12.29
C THR A 30 -3.25 -3.10 12.35
N SER A 31 -4.12 -3.99 11.86
CA SER A 31 -3.75 -5.36 11.56
C SER A 31 -2.54 -5.29 10.60
N GLN A 32 -1.32 -5.48 11.11
CA GLN A 32 -0.14 -5.58 10.28
C GLN A 32 -0.28 -6.84 9.41
N LEU A 33 -0.31 -6.66 8.09
CA LEU A 33 -0.25 -7.78 7.16
C LEU A 33 1.13 -8.41 7.19
N ALA A 34 1.18 -9.75 7.25
CA ALA A 34 2.42 -10.51 7.23
C ALA A 34 3.17 -10.39 5.90
N GLU A 35 2.45 -10.15 4.81
CA GLU A 35 3.00 -9.96 3.46
C GLU A 35 2.38 -8.73 2.79
N PRO A 36 3.06 -8.14 1.79
CA PRO A 36 2.48 -7.06 1.02
C PRO A 36 1.18 -7.49 0.33
N PRO A 37 0.14 -6.64 0.30
CA PRO A 37 -1.10 -6.97 -0.38
C PRO A 37 -0.91 -7.03 -1.90
N GLN A 38 -1.61 -7.95 -2.55
CA GLN A 38 -1.61 -8.08 -4.01
C GLN A 38 -2.52 -7.01 -4.64
N PRO A 39 -2.11 -6.37 -5.75
CA PRO A 39 -2.96 -5.44 -6.49
C PRO A 39 -4.00 -6.19 -7.32
N VAL A 40 -5.15 -5.57 -7.46
CA VAL A 40 -6.16 -5.88 -8.49
C VAL A 40 -6.16 -4.72 -9.46
N ILE A 41 -5.64 -4.95 -10.68
CA ILE A 41 -5.74 -4.01 -11.79
C ILE A 41 -6.94 -4.42 -12.63
N GLU A 42 -7.96 -3.56 -12.69
CA GLU A 42 -9.26 -3.90 -13.27
C GLU A 42 -9.67 -2.92 -14.39
N TRP A 43 -10.30 -3.49 -15.42
CA TRP A 43 -11.11 -2.75 -16.38
C TRP A 43 -12.33 -3.58 -16.79
N SER A 44 -13.52 -2.98 -16.71
CA SER A 44 -14.80 -3.62 -17.10
C SER A 44 -15.01 -5.02 -16.50
N GLY A 45 -14.69 -5.19 -15.21
CA GLY A 45 -14.86 -6.45 -14.47
C GLY A 45 -13.84 -7.55 -14.83
N LYS A 46 -12.85 -7.25 -15.68
CA LYS A 46 -11.72 -8.13 -16.00
C LYS A 46 -10.47 -7.63 -15.29
N THR A 47 -9.63 -8.55 -14.83
CA THR A 47 -8.42 -8.23 -14.08
C THR A 47 -7.16 -8.63 -14.84
N ALA A 48 -6.08 -7.87 -14.65
CA ALA A 48 -4.77 -8.21 -15.20
C ALA A 48 -4.10 -9.33 -14.39
N ALA A 49 -3.36 -10.21 -15.08
CA ALA A 49 -2.39 -11.08 -14.44
C ALA A 49 -1.18 -10.25 -14.01
N THR A 50 -0.72 -10.44 -12.78
CA THR A 50 0.38 -9.67 -12.19
C THR A 50 1.53 -10.59 -11.77
N VAL A 51 2.74 -10.05 -11.78
CA VAL A 51 3.96 -10.73 -11.34
C VAL A 51 4.58 -9.89 -10.22
N PRO A 52 4.83 -10.44 -9.01
CA PRO A 52 5.48 -9.70 -7.95
C PRO A 52 6.86 -9.18 -8.38
N ALA A 53 7.12 -7.90 -8.13
CA ALA A 53 8.42 -7.26 -8.30
C ALA A 53 9.10 -7.06 -6.94
N SER A 54 10.25 -6.35 -6.93
CA SER A 54 11.00 -6.10 -5.72
C SER A 54 10.13 -5.44 -4.64
N SER A 55 10.33 -5.89 -3.39
CA SER A 55 9.61 -5.39 -2.22
C SER A 55 10.50 -5.39 -0.98
N CYS A 56 10.18 -4.53 -0.04
CA CYS A 56 10.73 -4.54 1.32
C CYS A 56 9.57 -4.44 2.30
N TRP A 57 9.45 -5.44 3.16
CA TRP A 57 8.30 -5.58 4.05
C TRP A 57 8.72 -5.89 5.47
N SER A 58 8.15 -5.16 6.42
CA SER A 58 8.41 -5.32 7.85
C SER A 58 7.21 -5.92 8.57
N TYR A 59 7.44 -7.00 9.30
CA TYR A 59 6.42 -7.69 10.08
C TYR A 59 7.04 -8.33 11.33
N ASN A 60 6.39 -8.20 12.50
CA ASN A 60 6.86 -8.79 13.78
C ASN A 60 8.34 -8.52 14.12
N ASN A 61 8.80 -7.28 13.96
CA ASN A 61 10.19 -6.82 14.17
C ASN A 61 11.24 -7.41 13.22
N GLU A 62 10.81 -8.11 12.17
CA GLU A 62 11.66 -8.56 11.07
C GLU A 62 11.38 -7.71 9.84
N ALA A 63 12.41 -7.45 9.04
CA ALA A 63 12.29 -6.78 7.75
C ALA A 63 12.89 -7.68 6.66
N ILE A 64 12.10 -8.02 5.66
CA ILE A 64 12.49 -8.88 4.54
C ILE A 64 12.41 -8.06 3.26
N CYS A 65 13.54 -7.92 2.58
CA CYS A 65 13.59 -7.41 1.22
C CYS A 65 13.71 -8.58 0.24
N LYS A 66 12.77 -8.67 -0.69
CA LYS A 66 12.81 -9.60 -1.83
C LYS A 66 13.21 -8.78 -3.04
N ASP A 67 14.43 -8.98 -3.52
CA ASP A 67 14.91 -8.35 -4.75
C ASP A 67 14.65 -9.27 -5.95
N THR A 68 14.14 -8.69 -7.03
CA THR A 68 13.78 -9.39 -8.26
C THR A 68 14.44 -8.71 -9.45
N ALA A 69 14.41 -9.37 -10.61
CA ALA A 69 14.71 -8.68 -11.86
C ALA A 69 13.76 -7.50 -12.09
N ALA A 70 14.13 -6.57 -12.97
CA ALA A 70 13.28 -5.45 -13.30
C ALA A 70 12.03 -5.91 -14.09
N PRO A 71 10.95 -5.10 -14.13
CA PRO A 71 9.69 -5.48 -14.74
C PRO A 71 9.76 -6.02 -16.18
N PRO A 72 10.59 -5.47 -17.10
CA PRO A 72 10.77 -6.05 -18.43
C PRO A 72 11.23 -7.50 -18.42
N GLU A 73 12.21 -7.83 -17.58
CA GLU A 73 12.76 -9.18 -17.43
C GLU A 73 11.76 -10.12 -16.76
N LEU A 74 11.04 -9.65 -15.73
CA LEU A 74 9.97 -10.43 -15.10
C LEU A 74 8.87 -10.80 -16.10
N VAL A 75 8.41 -9.85 -16.90
CA VAL A 75 7.39 -10.14 -17.92
C VAL A 75 7.91 -11.10 -19.00
N ALA A 76 9.19 -10.99 -19.38
CA ALA A 76 9.79 -11.89 -20.35
C ALA A 76 9.92 -13.34 -19.81
N GLU A 77 10.22 -13.49 -18.52
CA GLU A 77 10.34 -14.78 -17.83
C GLU A 77 8.97 -15.43 -17.59
N TYR A 78 8.05 -14.69 -16.95
CA TYR A 78 6.78 -15.23 -16.47
C TYR A 78 5.64 -15.15 -17.50
N LYS A 79 5.76 -14.28 -18.51
CA LYS A 79 4.79 -14.12 -19.61
C LYS A 79 3.33 -14.00 -19.15
N PRO A 80 3.01 -13.05 -18.24
CA PRO A 80 1.63 -12.86 -17.79
C PRO A 80 0.72 -12.53 -18.97
N ALA A 81 -0.49 -13.10 -18.98
CA ALA A 81 -1.47 -12.80 -20.01
C ALA A 81 -1.87 -11.32 -19.95
N PRO A 82 -1.91 -10.61 -21.10
CA PRO A 82 -2.26 -9.20 -21.10
C PRO A 82 -3.75 -9.01 -20.78
N LEU A 83 -4.06 -7.96 -20.02
CA LEU A 83 -5.43 -7.46 -19.96
C LEU A 83 -5.73 -6.67 -21.24
N GLN A 84 -6.74 -7.11 -22.00
CA GLN A 84 -7.17 -6.39 -23.20
C GLN A 84 -8.08 -5.22 -22.82
N VAL A 85 -7.70 -4.01 -23.26
CA VAL A 85 -8.43 -2.77 -22.98
C VAL A 85 -8.58 -1.88 -24.21
N LYS A 86 -9.59 -1.00 -24.20
CA LYS A 86 -9.78 -0.03 -25.27
C LYS A 86 -8.77 1.12 -25.17
N PRO A 87 -8.46 1.82 -26.28
CA PRO A 87 -7.74 3.09 -26.27
C PRO A 87 -8.29 4.05 -25.21
N GLY A 88 -7.40 4.65 -24.41
CA GLY A 88 -7.77 5.65 -23.41
C GLY A 88 -8.63 5.12 -22.26
N ALA A 89 -8.79 3.80 -22.12
CA ALA A 89 -9.57 3.18 -21.05
C ALA A 89 -9.08 3.62 -19.66
N THR A 90 -10.01 3.94 -18.76
CA THR A 90 -9.69 4.17 -17.34
C THR A 90 -9.63 2.84 -16.61
N LEU A 91 -8.44 2.48 -16.13
CA LEU A 91 -8.22 1.33 -15.26
C LEU A 91 -8.20 1.76 -13.80
N THR A 92 -8.56 0.84 -12.92
CA THR A 92 -8.44 1.02 -11.47
C THR A 92 -7.39 0.08 -10.91
N VAL A 93 -6.67 0.53 -9.89
CA VAL A 93 -5.82 -0.32 -9.05
C VAL A 93 -6.42 -0.34 -7.65
N THR A 94 -6.58 -1.52 -7.08
CA THR A 94 -7.01 -1.66 -5.68
C THR A 94 -6.19 -2.70 -4.94
N PHE A 95 -6.15 -2.59 -3.62
CA PHE A 95 -5.50 -3.55 -2.73
C PHE A 95 -6.47 -3.88 -1.61
N ALA A 96 -6.36 -5.10 -1.04
CA ALA A 96 -7.16 -5.50 0.11
C ALA A 96 -6.96 -4.54 1.31
N GLN A 97 -5.71 -4.09 1.52
CA GLN A 97 -5.38 -2.94 2.35
C GLN A 97 -4.79 -1.85 1.46
N GLN A 98 -5.45 -0.70 1.40
CA GLN A 98 -5.00 0.40 0.54
C GLN A 98 -3.64 0.95 1.00
N PRO A 99 -2.77 1.35 0.05
CA PRO A 99 -1.52 2.01 0.39
C PRO A 99 -1.79 3.37 1.04
N THR A 100 -0.74 3.94 1.61
CA THR A 100 -0.71 5.30 2.14
C THR A 100 -1.15 6.28 1.03
N VAL A 101 -1.95 7.27 1.42
CA VAL A 101 -2.50 8.27 0.49
C VAL A 101 -1.38 8.89 -0.35
N ASN A 102 -1.61 9.00 -1.66
CA ASN A 102 -0.67 9.57 -2.65
C ASN A 102 0.66 8.80 -2.83
N THR A 103 0.75 7.54 -2.39
CA THR A 103 1.95 6.70 -2.61
C THR A 103 1.80 5.67 -3.72
N LEU A 104 0.58 5.47 -4.24
CA LEU A 104 0.34 4.61 -5.38
C LEU A 104 0.98 5.23 -6.64
N LYS A 105 1.81 4.44 -7.31
CA LYS A 105 2.45 4.79 -8.58
C LYS A 105 2.14 3.74 -9.62
N VAL A 106 1.86 4.20 -10.84
CA VAL A 106 1.80 3.35 -12.03
C VAL A 106 2.89 3.84 -12.99
N THR A 107 3.73 2.94 -13.46
CA THR A 107 4.88 3.28 -14.29
C THR A 107 4.86 2.46 -15.56
N GLN A 108 4.91 3.12 -16.72
CA GLN A 108 5.10 2.45 -18.00
C GLN A 108 6.58 2.20 -18.25
N TRP A 109 6.90 1.01 -18.74
CA TRP A 109 8.25 0.66 -19.17
C TRP A 109 8.35 0.66 -20.70
N ASN A 110 9.41 1.27 -21.21
CA ASN A 110 9.75 1.30 -22.63
C ASN A 110 11.23 0.91 -22.77
N GLY A 111 11.48 -0.40 -22.71
CA GLY A 111 12.82 -0.94 -22.47
C GLY A 111 13.31 -0.55 -21.07
N THR A 112 14.46 0.12 -21.00
CA THR A 112 15.03 0.63 -19.74
C THR A 112 14.51 2.01 -19.35
N LYS A 113 13.74 2.68 -20.23
CA LYS A 113 13.13 3.97 -19.93
C LYS A 113 11.81 3.76 -19.21
N VAL A 114 11.55 4.61 -18.21
CA VAL A 114 10.31 4.57 -17.44
C VAL A 114 9.56 5.90 -17.57
N VAL A 115 8.23 5.82 -17.58
CA VAL A 115 7.35 6.99 -17.58
C VAL A 115 6.28 6.78 -16.51
N GLU A 116 6.31 7.59 -15.44
CA GLU A 116 5.26 7.57 -14.42
C GLU A 116 3.95 8.10 -15.02
N GLN A 117 2.86 7.36 -14.81
CA GLN A 117 1.53 7.69 -15.29
C GLN A 117 0.78 8.51 -14.23
N ALA A 118 -0.07 9.43 -14.68
CA ALA A 118 -0.91 10.20 -13.76
C ALA A 118 -1.95 9.27 -13.11
N VAL A 119 -1.97 9.28 -11.77
CA VAL A 119 -3.00 8.61 -10.97
C VAL A 119 -4.05 9.64 -10.55
N GLU A 120 -5.26 9.48 -11.04
CA GLU A 120 -6.44 10.29 -10.75
C GLU A 120 -7.28 9.61 -9.66
N ASN A 121 -8.01 10.40 -8.86
CA ASN A 121 -8.91 9.89 -7.82
C ASN A 121 -8.24 8.91 -6.82
N GLY A 122 -6.92 8.98 -6.68
CA GLY A 122 -6.12 8.16 -5.78
C GLY A 122 -5.84 6.74 -6.28
N ASN A 123 -6.51 6.26 -7.32
CA ASN A 123 -6.38 4.86 -7.78
C ASN A 123 -6.73 4.57 -9.24
N GLN A 124 -7.02 5.60 -10.04
CA GLN A 124 -7.42 5.46 -11.43
C GLN A 124 -6.31 5.97 -12.34
N TRP A 125 -6.13 5.36 -13.50
CA TRP A 125 -5.18 5.85 -14.50
C TRP A 125 -5.68 5.48 -15.91
N LYS A 126 -5.16 6.16 -16.94
CA LYS A 126 -5.58 5.94 -18.33
C LYS A 126 -4.60 5.07 -19.09
N ALA A 127 -5.12 4.06 -19.79
CA ALA A 127 -4.37 3.32 -20.79
C ALA A 127 -3.89 4.25 -21.92
N PRO A 128 -2.81 3.87 -22.63
CA PRO A 128 -2.41 4.55 -23.85
C PRO A 128 -3.53 4.64 -24.90
N GLU A 129 -3.53 5.72 -25.67
CA GLU A 129 -4.49 5.94 -26.77
C GLU A 129 -4.13 5.12 -28.02
N GLN A 130 -2.87 4.73 -28.17
CA GLN A 130 -2.43 3.99 -29.34
C GLN A 130 -2.60 2.48 -29.11
N PRO A 131 -3.10 1.72 -30.11
CA PRO A 131 -3.10 0.27 -30.05
C PRO A 131 -1.69 -0.28 -29.92
N GLY A 132 -1.52 -1.32 -29.09
CA GLY A 132 -0.22 -1.93 -28.86
C GLY A 132 -0.12 -2.73 -27.58
N TRP A 133 1.06 -3.30 -27.38
CA TRP A 133 1.44 -4.02 -26.17
C TRP A 133 2.20 -3.09 -25.25
N TYR A 134 1.77 -3.01 -24.00
CA TYR A 134 2.34 -2.09 -23.03
C TYR A 134 2.64 -2.79 -21.71
N LEU A 135 3.85 -2.57 -21.22
CA LEU A 135 4.33 -3.08 -19.94
C LEU A 135 4.24 -1.99 -18.88
N PHE A 136 3.68 -2.36 -17.74
CA PHE A 136 3.60 -1.48 -16.58
C PHE A 136 4.10 -2.19 -15.32
N ASP A 137 4.49 -1.39 -14.34
CA ASP A 137 4.46 -1.82 -12.94
C ASP A 137 3.56 -0.89 -12.13
N VAL A 138 3.04 -1.42 -11.02
CA VAL A 138 2.37 -0.66 -10.00
C VAL A 138 3.09 -0.83 -8.68
N ARG A 139 3.28 0.26 -7.93
CA ARG A 139 3.95 0.26 -6.62
C ARG A 139 3.14 1.03 -5.59
N GLY A 140 3.05 0.49 -4.38
CA GLY A 140 2.42 1.15 -3.24
C GLY A 140 3.33 1.17 -2.02
N GLN A 141 3.02 2.04 -1.07
CA GLN A 141 3.71 2.12 0.22
C GLN A 141 2.72 2.01 1.39
N TRP A 142 3.04 1.19 2.36
CA TRP A 142 2.31 0.98 3.61
C TRP A 142 3.22 1.30 4.79
N THR A 143 2.67 1.26 6.01
CA THR A 143 3.48 1.41 7.23
C THR A 143 4.49 0.28 7.39
N GLN A 144 4.21 -0.90 6.85
CA GLN A 144 5.14 -2.04 6.84
C GLN A 144 6.29 -1.91 5.83
N GLY A 145 6.14 -1.10 4.78
CA GLY A 145 7.13 -0.98 3.71
C GLY A 145 6.49 -0.79 2.34
N ASP A 146 7.14 -1.25 1.29
CA ASP A 146 6.69 -1.08 -0.09
C ASP A 146 6.73 -2.39 -0.88
N ALA A 147 5.88 -2.46 -1.89
CA ALA A 147 5.87 -3.57 -2.83
C ALA A 147 5.34 -3.09 -4.18
N GLY A 148 5.82 -3.76 -5.23
CA GLY A 148 5.32 -3.55 -6.57
C GLY A 148 5.05 -4.85 -7.33
N HIS A 149 4.33 -4.70 -8.43
CA HIS A 149 3.97 -5.79 -9.34
C HIS A 149 4.04 -5.33 -10.78
N ALA A 150 4.63 -6.16 -11.64
CA ALA A 150 4.62 -5.97 -13.08
C ALA A 150 3.35 -6.57 -13.69
N PHE A 151 2.83 -5.94 -14.75
CA PHE A 151 1.70 -6.44 -15.52
C PHE A 151 1.76 -5.93 -16.96
N VAL A 152 0.94 -6.52 -17.82
CA VAL A 152 0.87 -6.16 -19.24
C VAL A 152 -0.58 -5.87 -19.61
N ILE A 153 -0.76 -4.87 -20.46
CA ILE A 153 -2.03 -4.63 -21.15
C ILE A 153 -1.81 -4.68 -22.66
N GLU A 154 -2.87 -5.03 -23.37
CA GLU A 154 -2.92 -4.96 -24.82
C GLU A 154 -4.05 -4.00 -25.20
N VAL A 155 -3.70 -2.86 -25.77
CA VAL A 155 -4.65 -1.86 -26.25
C VAL A 155 -5.10 -2.24 -27.66
N LYS A 156 -6.41 -2.42 -27.87
CA LYS A 156 -7.00 -2.73 -29.18
C LYS A 156 -8.25 -1.92 -29.44
N ASP A 157 -8.43 -1.47 -30.68
CA ASP A 157 -9.60 -0.70 -31.11
C ASP A 157 -10.92 -1.50 -31.00
N ASN A 158 -10.84 -2.83 -31.12
CA ASN A 158 -11.99 -3.73 -31.09
C ASN A 158 -11.75 -4.88 -30.10
N ILE A 159 -12.53 -4.92 -29.02
CA ILE A 159 -12.51 -5.94 -27.95
C ILE A 159 -13.95 -6.21 -27.50
#